data_AF-A0A438BWR0-F1
#
_entry.id   AF-A0A438BWR0-F1
#
_cell.length_a   1.000
_cell.length_b   1.000
_cell.length_c   1.000
_cell.angle_alpha   90.00
_cell.angle_beta   90.00
_cell.angle_gamma   90.00
#
_symmetry.space_group_name_H-M   'P 1'
#
loop_
_entity.id
_entity.type
_entity.pdbx_description
1 polymer ?
#
loop_
_entity_poly.entity_id
_entity_poly.type
_entity_poly.pdbx_seq_one_letter_code
_entity_poly.pdbx_strand_id
1 'polypeptide(L)'
;MHPPRMSAPSCIVPPLEQLIIRPHIVPFLPNFHGMESENPYAHIKEFEEVCNTFREGGASIDLMRLKLFPFTLKDKAKIWLNSLRPRSIRNWVDLQAEFLKKFFPTHRTNGLKRQISNFSAQENEKFYECWERYMEAINACPHYGFDTWLLVSYFYDGMSSSMKQILETMCGGDFMSKNPEEAMDFLSYVSEVSRGWDEPNSREMGRMKAPVNPKGGMYMLSEDMDMKAKVATMARRLEELELKKMHEVQAISETQAHVMPCTIC
;
A
#
# COMPACT_ATOMS: atom_id res chain seq x y z
N MET A 1 -55.42 16.60 13.36
CA MET A 1 -54.37 17.53 13.85
C MET A 1 -53.02 16.98 13.46
N HIS A 2 -52.15 17.77 12.82
CA HIS A 2 -50.76 17.37 12.64
C HIS A 2 -49.99 17.66 13.94
N PRO A 3 -49.23 16.69 14.48
CA PRO A 3 -48.43 16.94 15.65
C PRO A 3 -47.39 18.04 15.34
N PRO A 4 -47.18 19.00 16.25
CA PRO A 4 -46.17 20.04 16.05
C PRO A 4 -44.80 19.38 15.89
N ARG A 5 -44.06 19.82 14.87
CA ARG A 5 -42.71 19.33 14.60
C ARG A 5 -41.78 19.83 15.72
N MET A 6 -41.58 19.02 16.75
CA MET A 6 -40.61 19.31 17.80
C MET A 6 -39.21 18.98 17.29
N SER A 7 -38.51 19.95 16.69
CA SER A 7 -37.08 19.78 16.43
C SER A 7 -36.34 19.81 17.75
N ALA A 8 -35.73 18.70 18.15
CA ALA A 8 -34.84 18.67 19.29
C ALA A 8 -33.69 19.67 19.05
N PRO A 9 -33.41 20.58 20.00
CA PRO A 9 -32.31 21.52 19.87
C PRO A 9 -30.98 20.77 19.80
N SER A 10 -30.04 21.30 18.99
CA SER A 10 -28.72 20.69 18.77
C SER A 10 -27.96 20.48 20.09
N CYS A 11 -27.22 19.37 20.17
CA CYS A 11 -26.26 19.12 21.24
C CYS A 11 -25.05 20.06 21.18
N ILE A 12 -24.70 20.54 19.99
CA ILE A 12 -23.62 21.51 19.76
C ILE A 12 -24.13 22.92 20.04
N VAL A 13 -23.43 23.65 20.92
CA VAL A 13 -23.72 25.05 21.20
C VAL A 13 -23.45 25.89 19.95
N PRO A 14 -24.43 26.67 19.44
CA PRO A 14 -24.22 27.54 18.29
C PRO A 14 -23.06 28.51 18.55
N PRO A 15 -22.06 28.55 17.67
CA PRO A 15 -20.95 29.49 17.76
C PRO A 15 -21.44 30.93 17.57
N LEU A 16 -20.83 31.88 18.29
CA LEU A 16 -21.12 33.31 18.14
C LEU A 16 -20.66 33.84 16.77
N GLU A 17 -19.63 33.22 16.20
CA GLU A 17 -19.11 33.55 14.87
C GLU A 17 -19.87 32.83 13.75
N GLN A 18 -20.27 33.60 12.73
CA GLN A 18 -20.94 33.06 11.54
C GLN A 18 -19.92 32.55 10.51
N LEU A 19 -19.53 31.29 10.62
CA LEU A 19 -18.86 30.59 9.52
C LEU A 19 -19.88 30.17 8.44
N ILE A 20 -19.69 30.62 7.20
CA ILE A 20 -20.47 30.13 6.04
C ILE A 20 -19.82 28.84 5.55
N ILE A 21 -20.57 27.73 5.63
CA ILE A 21 -20.13 26.47 5.02
C ILE A 21 -20.45 26.54 3.52
N ARG A 22 -19.42 26.38 2.68
CA ARG A 22 -19.62 26.28 1.24
C ARG A 22 -20.19 24.89 0.90
N PRO A 23 -21.34 24.79 0.21
CA PRO A 23 -21.98 23.50 -0.08
C PRO A 23 -21.11 22.50 -0.83
N HIS A 24 -20.15 22.97 -1.63
CA HIS A 24 -19.25 22.10 -2.40
C HIS A 24 -18.32 21.26 -1.52
N ILE A 25 -18.18 21.55 -0.23
CA ILE A 25 -17.34 20.77 0.70
C ILE A 25 -18.04 19.46 1.09
N VAL A 26 -19.38 19.46 1.16
CA VAL A 26 -20.18 18.34 1.69
C VAL A 26 -19.92 17.01 0.97
N PRO A 27 -19.78 16.94 -0.37
CA PRO A 27 -19.46 15.69 -1.07
C PRO A 27 -18.09 15.08 -0.72
N PHE A 28 -17.15 15.88 -0.20
CA PHE A 28 -15.81 15.40 0.19
C PHE A 28 -15.76 14.90 1.63
N LEU A 29 -16.83 15.08 2.41
CA LEU A 29 -16.87 14.61 3.78
C LEU A 29 -16.93 13.08 3.84
N PRO A 30 -16.12 12.43 4.70
CA PRO A 30 -16.24 10.99 4.92
C PRO A 30 -17.59 10.66 5.57
N ASN A 31 -18.01 9.40 5.44
CA ASN A 31 -19.24 8.91 6.05
C ASN A 31 -18.92 7.92 7.16
N PHE A 32 -19.63 8.04 8.29
CA PHE A 32 -19.52 7.13 9.42
C PHE A 32 -20.89 6.68 9.87
N HIS A 33 -21.15 5.38 9.78
CA HIS A 33 -22.47 4.80 10.04
C HIS A 33 -22.63 4.36 11.50
N GLY A 34 -21.53 4.17 12.22
CA GLY A 34 -21.49 3.62 13.58
C GLY A 34 -21.50 2.09 13.59
N MET A 35 -20.82 1.47 12.63
CA MET A 35 -20.63 0.02 12.55
C MET A 35 -19.39 -0.44 13.35
N GLU A 36 -19.36 -1.70 13.77
CA GLU A 36 -18.23 -2.28 14.51
C GLU A 36 -16.95 -2.39 13.67
N SER A 37 -17.10 -2.54 12.35
CA SER A 37 -16.00 -2.56 11.39
C SER A 37 -15.37 -1.18 11.14
N GLU A 38 -16.09 -0.09 11.40
CA GLU A 38 -15.58 1.26 11.17
C GLU A 38 -14.60 1.66 12.30
N ASN A 39 -13.51 2.33 11.92
CA ASN A 39 -12.54 2.88 12.86
C ASN A 39 -12.82 4.38 13.07
N PRO A 40 -13.24 4.80 14.28
CA PRO A 40 -13.59 6.20 14.54
C PRO A 40 -12.37 7.14 14.50
N TYR A 41 -11.16 6.65 14.73
CA TYR A 41 -9.95 7.48 14.60
C TYR A 41 -9.58 7.73 13.14
N ALA A 42 -9.68 6.70 12.28
CA ALA A 42 -9.50 6.86 10.84
C ALA A 42 -10.51 7.89 10.30
N HIS A 43 -11.77 7.77 10.71
CA HIS A 43 -12.82 8.73 10.35
C HIS A 43 -12.50 10.16 10.78
N ILE A 44 -12.03 10.37 12.02
CA ILE A 44 -11.62 11.71 12.49
C ILE A 44 -10.46 12.24 11.64
N LYS A 45 -9.44 11.40 11.37
CA LYS A 45 -8.27 11.80 10.58
C LYS A 45 -8.66 12.24 9.17
N GLU A 46 -9.43 11.43 8.45
CA GLU A 46 -9.94 11.75 7.10
C GLU A 46 -10.79 13.02 7.11
N PHE A 47 -11.65 13.18 8.12
CA PHE A 47 -12.45 14.39 8.29
C PHE A 47 -11.60 15.65 8.53
N GLU A 48 -10.57 15.55 9.36
CA GLU A 48 -9.66 16.65 9.64
C GLU A 48 -8.82 17.03 8.43
N GLU A 49 -8.39 16.07 7.60
CA GLU A 49 -7.71 16.31 6.33
C GLU A 49 -8.58 17.13 5.37
N VAL A 50 -9.86 16.80 5.25
CA VAL A 50 -10.83 17.58 4.46
C VAL A 50 -10.96 18.99 5.03
N CYS A 51 -11.14 19.14 6.34
CA CYS A 51 -11.25 20.47 6.97
C CYS A 51 -9.99 21.32 6.77
N ASN A 52 -8.80 20.71 6.84
CA ASN A 52 -7.53 21.38 6.63
C ASN A 52 -7.35 21.82 5.17
N THR A 53 -7.80 21.02 4.22
CA THR A 53 -7.71 21.30 2.78
C THR A 53 -8.58 22.50 2.38
N PHE A 54 -9.81 22.58 2.90
CA PHE A 54 -10.77 23.63 2.55
C PHE A 54 -10.75 24.83 3.51
N ARG A 55 -9.70 24.96 4.33
CA ARG A 55 -9.57 26.07 5.28
C ARG A 55 -9.29 27.37 4.53
N GLU A 56 -10.21 28.32 4.60
CA GLU A 56 -10.07 29.65 4.02
C GLU A 56 -9.89 30.73 5.10
N GLY A 57 -8.95 31.66 4.88
CA GLY A 57 -8.80 32.98 5.53
C GLY A 57 -9.27 33.14 6.98
N GLY A 58 -8.41 32.85 7.96
CA GLY A 58 -8.61 33.23 9.36
C GLY A 58 -9.76 32.53 10.11
N ALA A 59 -10.58 31.73 9.43
CA ALA A 59 -11.63 30.94 10.08
C ALA A 59 -11.06 29.99 11.14
N SER A 60 -11.73 29.93 12.29
CA SER A 60 -11.44 28.93 13.31
C SER A 60 -11.67 27.52 12.74
N ILE A 61 -10.61 26.72 12.70
CA ILE A 61 -10.68 25.34 12.22
C ILE A 61 -11.62 24.50 13.09
N ASP A 62 -11.66 24.76 14.39
CA ASP A 62 -12.54 24.08 15.33
C ASP A 62 -14.01 24.40 15.07
N LEU A 63 -14.30 25.66 14.70
CA LEU A 63 -15.63 26.09 14.29
C LEU A 63 -16.10 25.35 13.03
N MET A 64 -15.21 25.23 12.05
CA MET A 64 -15.48 24.48 10.82
C MET A 64 -15.76 23.00 11.13
N ARG A 65 -14.90 22.38 11.94
CA ARG A 65 -15.04 20.99 12.36
C ARG A 65 -16.37 20.73 13.07
N LEU A 66 -16.73 21.56 14.04
CA LEU A 66 -18.01 21.46 14.76
C LEU A 66 -19.23 21.55 13.83
N LYS A 67 -19.20 22.43 12.83
CA LYS A 67 -20.32 22.58 11.91
C LYS A 67 -20.40 21.46 10.89
N LEU A 68 -19.26 20.94 10.41
CA LEU A 68 -19.20 19.93 9.35
C LEU A 68 -19.34 18.49 9.87
N PHE A 69 -18.83 18.17 11.06
CA PHE A 69 -18.84 16.81 11.59
C PHE A 69 -20.24 16.16 11.64
N PRO A 70 -21.33 16.87 12.00
CA PRO A 70 -22.67 16.29 11.95
C PRO A 70 -23.10 15.77 10.57
N PHE A 71 -22.52 16.26 9.47
CA PHE A 71 -22.83 15.81 8.12
C PHE A 71 -22.15 14.48 7.76
N THR A 72 -21.05 14.16 8.46
CA THR A 72 -20.31 12.90 8.27
C THR A 72 -21.06 11.71 8.88
N LEU A 73 -21.89 11.93 9.90
CA LEU A 73 -22.56 10.85 10.63
C LEU A 73 -23.84 10.40 9.93
N LYS A 74 -23.98 9.08 9.76
CA LYS A 74 -25.15 8.39 9.19
C LYS A 74 -25.74 7.41 10.20
N ASP A 75 -26.96 6.93 9.94
CA ASP A 75 -27.62 5.83 10.66
C ASP A 75 -27.44 5.85 12.18
N LYS A 76 -26.80 4.82 12.76
CA LYS A 76 -26.60 4.66 14.20
C LYS A 76 -25.81 5.83 14.78
N ALA A 77 -24.80 6.32 14.06
CA ALA A 77 -24.02 7.47 14.48
C ALA A 77 -24.84 8.77 14.48
N LYS A 78 -25.69 8.97 13.47
CA LYS A 78 -26.57 10.15 13.43
C LYS A 78 -27.62 10.13 14.53
N ILE A 79 -28.21 8.96 14.81
CA ILE A 79 -29.15 8.76 15.91
C ILE A 79 -28.49 9.07 17.26
N TRP A 80 -27.26 8.61 17.47
CA TRP A 80 -26.49 8.92 18.68
C TRP A 80 -26.27 10.42 18.86
N LEU A 81 -25.82 11.13 17.83
CA LEU A 81 -25.58 12.58 17.95
C LEU A 81 -26.86 13.33 18.37
N ASN A 82 -28.00 12.92 17.81
CA ASN A 82 -29.31 13.50 18.11
C ASN A 82 -29.85 13.12 19.50
N SER A 83 -29.31 12.08 20.15
CA SER A 83 -29.73 11.67 21.50
C SER A 83 -28.94 12.35 22.62
N LEU A 84 -27.85 13.04 22.28
CA LEU A 84 -27.06 13.81 23.25
C LEU A 84 -27.88 14.98 23.82
N ARG A 85 -27.58 15.33 25.08
CA ARG A 85 -28.25 16.45 25.76
C ARG A 85 -28.04 17.74 24.94
N PRO A 86 -29.09 18.55 24.70
CA PRO A 86 -28.94 19.83 24.03
C PRO A 86 -27.90 20.72 24.71
N ARG A 87 -27.12 21.46 23.90
CA ARG A 87 -26.08 22.39 24.37
C ARG A 87 -25.02 21.78 25.30
N SER A 88 -24.72 20.49 25.14
CA SER A 88 -23.69 19.78 25.92
C SER A 88 -22.28 19.87 25.34
N ILE A 89 -22.14 20.08 24.03
CA ILE A 89 -20.85 20.13 23.34
C ILE A 89 -20.50 21.60 23.05
N ARG A 90 -19.35 22.08 23.55
CA ARG A 90 -18.93 23.48 23.42
C ARG A 90 -17.82 23.69 22.41
N ASN A 91 -16.92 22.73 22.26
CA ASN A 91 -15.76 22.83 21.38
C ASN A 91 -15.51 21.48 20.66
N TRP A 92 -14.58 21.49 19.70
CA TRP A 92 -14.22 20.29 18.93
C TRP A 92 -13.71 19.15 19.81
N VAL A 93 -12.91 19.45 20.83
CA VAL A 93 -12.34 18.47 21.77
C VAL A 93 -13.44 17.73 22.54
N ASP A 94 -14.46 18.44 23.02
CA ASP A 94 -15.61 17.83 23.70
C ASP A 94 -16.36 16.86 22.78
N LEU A 95 -16.57 17.27 21.51
CA LEU A 95 -17.26 16.44 20.53
C LEU A 95 -16.47 15.16 20.25
N GLN A 96 -15.18 15.31 19.99
CA GLN A 96 -14.28 14.20 19.71
C GLN A 96 -14.23 13.21 20.87
N ALA A 97 -14.16 13.71 22.11
CA ALA A 97 -14.16 12.87 23.31
C ALA A 97 -15.45 12.05 23.46
N GLU A 98 -16.63 12.67 23.30
CA GLU A 98 -17.90 11.95 23.39
C GLU A 98 -18.11 10.97 22.23
N PHE A 99 -17.66 11.32 21.02
CA PHE A 99 -17.68 10.42 19.86
C PHE A 99 -16.81 9.18 20.08
N LEU A 100 -15.55 9.37 20.49
CA LEU A 100 -14.62 8.27 20.76
C LEU A 100 -15.08 7.41 21.93
N LYS A 101 -15.59 8.01 23.01
CA LYS A 101 -16.18 7.28 24.13
C LYS A 101 -17.34 6.38 23.70
N LYS A 102 -18.14 6.81 22.72
CA LYS A 102 -19.27 6.03 22.20
C LYS A 102 -18.84 4.91 21.27
N PHE A 103 -17.99 5.21 20.28
CA PHE A 103 -17.68 4.30 19.16
C PHE A 103 -16.34 3.56 19.30
N PHE A 104 -15.53 3.93 20.29
CA PHE A 104 -14.29 3.25 20.65
C PHE A 104 -14.20 2.93 22.15
N PRO A 105 -15.13 2.14 22.68
CA PRO A 105 -15.18 1.84 24.10
C PRO A 105 -13.96 1.04 24.58
N THR A 106 -13.67 1.12 25.88
CA THR A 106 -12.50 0.48 26.51
C THR A 106 -12.39 -1.02 26.23
N HIS A 107 -13.51 -1.76 26.16
CA HIS A 107 -13.47 -3.20 25.86
C HIS A 107 -12.95 -3.49 24.45
N ARG A 108 -13.25 -2.63 23.45
CA ARG A 108 -12.72 -2.71 22.09
C ARG A 108 -11.22 -2.46 22.09
N THR A 109 -10.79 -1.42 22.82
CA THR A 109 -9.37 -1.12 23.03
C THR A 109 -8.63 -2.32 23.64
N ASN A 110 -9.19 -2.94 24.69
CA ASN A 110 -8.61 -4.11 25.34
C ASN A 110 -8.61 -5.37 24.43
N GLY A 111 -9.59 -5.49 23.53
CA GLY A 111 -9.62 -6.51 22.50
C GLY A 111 -8.43 -6.37 21.55
N LEU A 112 -8.23 -5.17 21.01
CA LEU A 112 -7.12 -4.86 20.10
C LEU A 112 -5.76 -5.02 20.78
N LYS A 113 -5.62 -4.55 22.03
CA LYS A 113 -4.39 -4.78 22.82
C LYS A 113 -4.05 -6.27 22.95
N ARG A 114 -5.04 -7.12 23.20
CA ARG A 114 -4.85 -8.58 23.27
C ARG A 114 -4.51 -9.19 21.92
N GLN A 115 -5.10 -8.68 20.83
CA GLN A 115 -4.77 -9.11 19.48
C GLN A 115 -3.31 -8.79 19.13
N ILE A 116 -2.81 -7.62 19.54
CA ILE A 116 -1.41 -7.22 19.34
C ILE A 116 -0.48 -8.05 20.23
N SER A 117 -0.77 -8.20 21.53
CA SER A 117 0.12 -8.87 22.48
C SER A 117 0.19 -10.39 22.27
N ASN A 118 -0.90 -11.00 21.82
CA ASN A 118 -0.99 -12.45 21.59
C ASN A 118 -0.91 -12.77 20.09
N PHE A 119 -0.31 -11.87 19.31
CA PHE A 119 -0.17 -12.06 17.88
C PHE A 119 0.65 -13.33 17.60
N SER A 120 0.21 -14.10 16.61
CA SER A 120 0.95 -15.25 16.12
C SER A 120 0.82 -15.35 14.62
N ALA A 121 1.88 -15.81 13.96
CA ALA A 121 1.85 -16.18 12.55
C ALA A 121 0.84 -17.31 12.32
N GLN A 122 0.14 -17.25 11.19
CA GLN A 122 -0.76 -18.32 10.72
C GLN A 122 0.04 -19.43 10.03
N GLU A 123 -0.58 -20.60 9.86
CA GLU A 123 0.05 -21.72 9.18
C GLU A 123 0.32 -21.36 7.71
N ASN A 124 1.57 -21.58 7.25
CA ASN A 124 2.04 -21.26 5.90
C ASN A 124 1.95 -19.77 5.50
N GLU A 125 1.75 -18.87 6.47
CA GLU A 125 1.73 -17.42 6.23
C GLU A 125 3.12 -16.93 5.78
N LYS A 126 3.15 -16.02 4.81
CA LYS A 126 4.39 -15.40 4.33
C LYS A 126 4.79 -14.25 5.23
N PHE A 127 6.08 -13.89 5.21
CA PHE A 127 6.59 -12.82 6.08
C PHE A 127 5.86 -11.50 5.83
N TYR A 128 5.70 -11.09 4.57
CA TYR A 128 5.01 -9.84 4.23
C TYR A 128 3.53 -9.84 4.66
N GLU A 129 2.80 -10.94 4.45
CA GLU A 129 1.39 -11.05 4.86
C GLU A 129 1.26 -10.96 6.39
N CYS A 130 2.15 -11.65 7.11
CA CYS A 130 2.22 -11.62 8.56
C CYS A 130 2.51 -10.21 9.08
N TRP A 131 3.48 -9.52 8.47
CA TRP A 131 3.82 -8.15 8.83
C TRP A 131 2.69 -7.16 8.55
N GLU A 132 2.06 -7.24 7.38
CA GLU A 132 0.92 -6.38 7.02
C GLU A 132 -0.24 -6.58 8.00
N ARG A 133 -0.59 -7.83 8.32
CA ARG A 133 -1.64 -8.15 9.30
C ARG A 133 -1.31 -7.62 10.70
N TYR A 134 -0.03 -7.65 11.09
CA TYR A 134 0.39 -7.07 12.36
C TYR A 134 0.25 -5.55 12.38
N MET A 135 0.66 -4.88 11.30
CA MET A 135 0.55 -3.44 11.13
C MET A 135 -0.91 -2.98 11.09
N GLU A 136 -1.80 -3.73 10.44
CA GLU A 136 -3.25 -3.50 10.50
C GLU A 136 -3.78 -3.54 11.93
N ALA A 137 -3.34 -4.51 12.74
CA ALA A 137 -3.75 -4.61 14.14
C ALA A 137 -3.26 -3.41 14.99
N ILE A 138 -2.04 -2.94 14.77
CA ILE A 138 -1.50 -1.73 15.42
C ILE A 138 -2.29 -0.49 15.00
N ASN A 139 -2.50 -0.31 13.69
CA ASN A 139 -3.18 0.85 13.13
C ASN A 139 -4.67 0.92 13.52
N ALA A 140 -5.29 -0.21 13.85
CA ALA A 140 -6.65 -0.26 14.37
C ALA A 140 -6.80 0.41 15.75
N CYS A 141 -5.71 0.60 16.51
CA CYS A 141 -5.75 1.11 17.87
C CYS A 141 -4.73 2.25 18.12
N PRO A 142 -4.94 3.48 17.62
CA PRO A 142 -3.95 4.56 17.72
C PRO A 142 -3.57 4.98 19.16
N HIS A 143 -4.31 4.56 20.18
CA HIS A 143 -3.93 4.69 21.60
C HIS A 143 -3.62 3.32 22.24
N TYR A 144 -2.92 2.45 21.51
CA TYR A 144 -2.52 1.13 22.00
C TYR A 144 -1.64 1.23 23.26
N GLY A 145 -0.88 2.32 23.43
CA GLY A 145 -0.15 2.63 24.67
C GLY A 145 0.95 1.62 25.00
N PHE A 146 1.49 0.98 23.96
CA PHE A 146 2.65 0.10 24.02
C PHE A 146 3.86 0.92 23.59
N ASP A 147 4.99 0.68 24.25
CA ASP A 147 6.26 1.21 23.78
C ASP A 147 6.66 0.52 22.46
N THR A 148 7.34 1.23 21.56
CA THR A 148 7.75 0.71 20.24
C THR A 148 8.49 -0.63 20.35
N TRP A 149 9.37 -0.77 21.34
CA TRP A 149 10.10 -2.02 21.57
C TRP A 149 9.20 -3.20 21.92
N LEU A 150 8.13 -2.94 22.67
CA LEU A 150 7.18 -3.98 23.05
C LEU A 150 6.39 -4.48 21.83
N LEU A 151 6.09 -3.61 20.87
CA LEU A 151 5.52 -4.00 19.58
C LEU A 151 6.49 -4.89 18.79
N VAL A 152 7.76 -4.48 18.68
CA VAL A 152 8.80 -5.30 18.03
C VAL A 152 8.91 -6.67 18.69
N SER A 153 8.93 -6.73 20.02
CA SER A 153 9.00 -7.98 20.78
C SER A 153 7.80 -8.87 20.53
N TYR A 154 6.57 -8.34 20.58
CA TYR A 154 5.36 -9.13 20.33
C TYR A 154 5.33 -9.69 18.90
N PHE A 155 5.72 -8.90 17.90
CA PHE A 155 5.84 -9.41 16.55
C PHE A 155 6.89 -10.52 16.48
N TYR A 156 8.09 -10.26 17.02
CA TYR A 156 9.18 -11.24 17.01
C TYR A 156 8.75 -12.55 17.65
N ASP A 157 8.15 -12.52 18.84
CA ASP A 157 7.69 -13.71 19.55
C ASP A 157 6.61 -14.46 18.77
N GLY A 158 5.70 -13.74 18.13
CA GLY A 158 4.62 -14.28 17.31
C GLY A 158 5.05 -14.87 15.96
N MET A 159 6.24 -14.55 15.45
CA MET A 159 6.74 -15.09 14.18
C MET A 159 6.99 -16.60 14.24
N SER A 160 6.81 -17.27 13.09
CA SER A 160 7.23 -18.65 12.91
C SER A 160 8.76 -18.79 12.93
N SER A 161 9.26 -20.00 13.19
CA SER A 161 10.71 -20.26 13.20
C SER A 161 11.40 -19.93 11.88
N SER A 162 10.72 -20.15 10.74
CA SER A 162 11.26 -19.82 9.42
C SER A 162 11.33 -18.31 9.20
N MET A 163 10.32 -17.55 9.63
CA MET A 163 10.34 -16.08 9.58
C MET A 163 11.47 -15.50 10.44
N LYS A 164 11.66 -16.03 11.66
CA LYS A 164 12.80 -15.66 12.51
C LYS A 164 14.13 -15.93 11.82
N GLN A 165 14.29 -17.10 11.20
CA GLN A 165 15.53 -17.42 10.48
C GLN A 165 15.80 -16.47 9.31
N ILE A 166 14.77 -16.08 8.55
CA ILE A 166 14.89 -15.08 7.48
C ILE A 166 15.34 -13.73 8.05
N LEU A 167 14.65 -13.27 9.09
CA LEU A 167 14.94 -12.00 9.74
C LEU A 167 16.39 -11.92 10.25
N GLU A 168 16.83 -12.94 11.00
CA GLU A 168 18.18 -13.00 11.55
C GLU A 168 19.23 -13.10 10.44
N THR A 169 18.98 -13.90 9.39
CA THR A 169 19.91 -14.02 8.26
C THR A 169 20.09 -12.69 7.54
N MET A 170 19.00 -11.95 7.30
CA MET A 170 19.04 -10.65 6.64
C MET A 170 19.69 -9.58 7.53
N CYS A 171 19.58 -9.71 8.86
CA CYS A 171 20.16 -8.79 9.82
C CYS A 171 21.59 -9.15 10.25
N GLY A 172 22.15 -10.25 9.76
CA GLY A 172 23.46 -10.77 10.21
C GLY A 172 23.45 -11.26 11.67
N GLY A 173 22.28 -11.63 12.21
CA GLY A 173 22.08 -12.10 13.59
C GLY A 173 22.02 -10.99 14.64
N ASP A 174 21.96 -9.73 14.23
CA ASP A 174 22.03 -8.56 15.13
C ASP A 174 20.69 -7.82 15.27
N PHE A 175 19.57 -8.49 14.98
CA PHE A 175 18.25 -7.82 14.99
C PHE A 175 17.90 -7.29 16.40
N MET A 176 18.16 -8.08 17.44
CA MET A 176 17.84 -7.74 18.82
C MET A 176 18.68 -6.61 19.42
N SER A 177 19.78 -6.22 18.77
CA SER A 177 20.64 -5.12 19.22
C SER A 177 20.20 -3.77 18.66
N LYS A 178 19.26 -3.76 17.71
CA LYS A 178 18.74 -2.52 17.11
C LYS A 178 17.94 -1.71 18.10
N ASN A 179 17.88 -0.39 17.87
CA ASN A 179 16.89 0.42 18.54
C ASN A 179 15.48 0.13 17.97
N PRO A 180 14.41 0.49 18.71
CA PRO A 180 13.05 0.14 18.33
C PRO A 180 12.61 0.68 16.97
N GLU A 181 13.01 1.91 16.64
CA GLU A 181 12.67 2.55 15.38
C GLU A 181 13.34 1.83 14.20
N GLU A 182 14.64 1.57 14.30
CA GLU A 182 15.40 0.80 13.31
C GLU A 182 14.87 -0.63 13.14
N ALA A 183 14.42 -1.26 14.24
CA ALA A 183 13.84 -2.59 14.18
C ALA A 183 12.50 -2.59 13.41
N MET A 184 11.62 -1.61 13.62
CA MET A 184 10.37 -1.47 12.86
C MET A 184 10.64 -1.18 11.37
N ASP A 185 11.59 -0.31 11.07
CA ASP A 185 11.98 -0.01 9.69
C ASP A 185 12.57 -1.25 9.01
N PHE A 186 13.38 -2.02 9.73
CA PHE A 186 13.96 -3.26 9.22
C PHE A 186 12.92 -4.35 8.97
N LEU A 187 11.93 -4.51 9.87
CA LEU A 187 10.82 -5.43 9.64
C LEU A 187 10.01 -5.06 8.39
N SER A 188 9.80 -3.75 8.17
CA SER A 188 9.17 -3.24 6.95
C SER A 188 9.99 -3.55 5.70
N TYR A 189 11.31 -3.35 5.76
CA TYR A 189 12.22 -3.71 4.67
C TYR A 189 12.19 -5.22 4.36
N VAL A 190 12.24 -6.08 5.37
CA VAL A 190 12.17 -7.55 5.18
C VAL A 190 10.83 -7.96 4.57
N SER A 191 9.73 -7.33 4.99
CA SER A 191 8.42 -7.52 4.37
C SER A 191 8.46 -7.19 2.88
N GLU A 192 8.97 -6.02 2.49
CA GLU A 192 9.08 -5.61 1.08
C GLU A 192 9.93 -6.56 0.25
N VAL A 193 11.10 -6.98 0.76
CA VAL A 193 11.99 -7.91 0.06
C VAL A 193 11.35 -9.29 -0.09
N SER A 194 10.70 -9.79 0.98
CA SER A 194 10.08 -11.12 0.99
C SER A 194 8.94 -11.26 -0.02
N ARG A 195 8.25 -10.15 -0.34
CA ARG A 195 7.19 -10.12 -1.35
C ARG A 195 7.71 -10.50 -2.74
N GLY A 196 8.93 -10.11 -3.07
CA GLY A 196 9.56 -10.41 -4.36
C GLY A 196 9.96 -11.88 -4.55
N TRP A 197 9.91 -12.70 -3.50
CA TRP A 197 10.29 -14.13 -3.59
C TRP A 197 9.13 -15.04 -4.03
N ASP A 198 7.89 -14.57 -3.86
CA ASP A 198 6.68 -15.29 -4.26
C ASP A 198 6.20 -14.92 -5.67
N GLU A 199 6.76 -13.87 -6.27
CA GLU A 199 6.61 -13.67 -7.71
C GLU A 199 7.18 -14.89 -8.42
N PRO A 200 6.45 -15.54 -9.35
CA PRO A 200 7.02 -16.61 -10.12
C PRO A 200 8.23 -16.02 -10.84
N ASN A 201 9.42 -16.44 -10.42
CA ASN A 201 10.63 -16.31 -11.20
C ASN A 201 10.31 -16.97 -12.55
N SER A 202 9.84 -16.19 -13.53
CA SER A 202 9.72 -16.60 -14.93
C SER A 202 11.08 -17.03 -15.50
N ARG A 203 12.15 -16.85 -14.72
CA ARG A 203 13.53 -17.26 -14.98
C ARG A 203 13.91 -18.65 -14.42
N GLU A 204 13.08 -19.29 -13.60
CA GLU A 204 13.43 -20.58 -12.94
C GLU A 204 12.56 -21.79 -13.31
N MET A 205 11.69 -21.72 -14.32
CA MET A 205 11.08 -22.94 -14.91
C MET A 205 12.07 -23.81 -15.73
N GLY A 206 13.36 -23.49 -15.72
CA GLY A 206 14.40 -24.15 -16.51
C GLY A 206 15.23 -25.22 -15.79
N ARG A 207 14.96 -25.57 -14.52
CA ARG A 207 15.80 -26.57 -13.82
C ARG A 207 15.01 -27.72 -13.19
N MET A 208 15.14 -28.84 -13.89
CA MET A 208 15.15 -30.23 -13.42
C MET A 208 13.81 -30.84 -13.01
N LYS A 209 13.10 -31.38 -14.00
CA LYS A 209 12.48 -32.71 -13.85
C LYS A 209 13.36 -33.72 -14.58
N ALA A 210 14.03 -34.58 -13.81
CA ALA A 210 14.72 -35.74 -14.36
C ALA A 210 13.67 -36.72 -14.94
N PRO A 211 13.73 -37.12 -16.22
CA PRO A 211 12.86 -38.17 -16.71
C PRO A 211 13.47 -39.54 -16.40
N VAL A 212 12.68 -40.32 -15.69
CA VAL A 212 12.82 -41.78 -15.57
C VAL A 212 12.81 -42.37 -16.97
N ASN A 213 13.84 -43.18 -17.28
CA ASN A 213 13.98 -43.85 -18.56
C ASN A 213 13.27 -45.22 -18.51
N PRO A 214 12.52 -45.60 -19.56
CA PRO A 214 12.69 -46.95 -20.09
C PRO A 214 12.77 -46.95 -21.62
N LYS A 215 13.95 -47.33 -22.12
CA LYS A 215 14.24 -48.08 -23.37
C LYS A 215 13.46 -47.71 -24.65
N GLY A 216 14.19 -47.20 -25.65
CA GLY A 216 13.81 -47.30 -27.06
C GLY A 216 14.49 -46.23 -27.92
N GLY A 217 15.40 -46.65 -28.81
CA GLY A 217 16.34 -45.75 -29.49
C GLY A 217 15.72 -44.86 -30.58
N MET A 218 16.07 -43.57 -30.53
CA MET A 218 16.43 -42.70 -31.66
C MET A 218 16.93 -41.38 -31.08
N TYR A 219 18.16 -40.97 -31.41
CA TYR A 219 18.70 -39.67 -30.97
C TYR A 219 17.95 -38.55 -31.71
N MET A 220 16.96 -37.95 -31.05
CA MET A 220 16.44 -36.64 -31.45
C MET A 220 17.51 -35.60 -31.10
N LEU A 221 18.10 -34.99 -32.12
CA LEU A 221 18.97 -33.82 -31.91
C LEU A 221 18.13 -32.70 -31.31
N SER A 222 18.65 -32.10 -30.23
CA SER A 222 18.03 -30.97 -29.53
C SER A 222 17.68 -29.85 -30.51
N GLU A 223 16.45 -29.33 -30.44
CA GLU A 223 15.99 -28.17 -31.22
C GLU A 223 16.92 -26.96 -31.04
N ASP A 224 17.59 -26.86 -29.88
CA ASP A 224 18.58 -25.81 -29.59
C ASP A 224 19.82 -25.90 -30.50
N MET A 225 20.27 -27.12 -30.82
CA MET A 225 21.42 -27.33 -31.71
C MET A 225 21.07 -27.03 -33.18
N ASP A 226 19.85 -27.38 -33.62
CA ASP A 226 19.37 -27.05 -34.96
C ASP A 226 19.10 -25.54 -35.10
N MET A 227 18.57 -24.89 -34.06
CA MET A 227 18.40 -23.44 -34.02
C MET A 227 19.75 -22.71 -34.03
N LYS A 228 20.74 -23.19 -33.26
CA LYS A 228 22.10 -22.64 -33.26
C LYS A 228 22.80 -22.81 -34.62
N ALA A 229 22.59 -23.94 -35.29
CA ALA A 229 23.09 -24.17 -36.65
C ALA A 229 22.44 -23.23 -37.68
N LYS A 230 21.12 -22.99 -37.56
CA LYS A 230 20.38 -22.05 -38.41
C LYS A 230 20.84 -20.59 -38.18
N VAL A 231 21.02 -20.17 -36.93
CA VAL A 231 21.54 -18.84 -36.59
C VAL A 231 22.96 -18.64 -37.11
N ALA A 232 23.85 -19.63 -36.95
CA ALA A 232 25.21 -19.56 -37.48
C ALA A 232 25.24 -19.49 -39.03
N THR A 233 24.27 -20.14 -39.69
CA THR A 233 24.14 -20.08 -41.15
C THR A 233 23.61 -18.73 -41.61
N MET A 234 22.68 -18.12 -40.87
CA MET A 234 22.18 -16.77 -41.14
C MET A 234 23.27 -15.71 -40.93
N ALA A 235 24.09 -15.82 -39.88
CA ALA A 235 25.21 -14.92 -39.63
C ALA A 235 26.22 -14.95 -40.80
N ARG A 236 26.60 -16.14 -41.28
CA ARG A 236 27.49 -16.27 -42.45
C ARG A 236 26.90 -15.67 -43.73
N ARG A 237 25.59 -15.85 -43.98
CA ARG A 237 24.94 -15.23 -45.14
C ARG A 237 24.86 -13.70 -45.04
N LEU A 238 24.74 -13.17 -43.82
CA LEU A 238 24.73 -11.73 -43.58
C LEU A 238 26.10 -11.12 -43.87
N GLU A 239 27.18 -11.72 -43.38
CA GLU A 239 28.56 -11.30 -43.67
C GLU A 239 28.86 -11.35 -45.18
N GLU A 240 28.39 -12.39 -45.88
CA GLU A 240 28.59 -12.54 -47.32
C GLU A 240 27.83 -11.47 -48.13
N LEU A 241 26.64 -11.07 -47.67
CA LEU A 241 25.87 -9.98 -48.28
C LEU A 241 26.49 -8.61 -48.01
N GLU A 242 27.05 -8.38 -46.82
CA GLU A 242 27.79 -7.16 -46.49
C GLU A 242 29.04 -7.04 -47.35
N LEU A 243 29.79 -8.13 -47.55
CA LEU A 243 30.95 -8.15 -48.43
C LEU A 243 30.57 -7.87 -49.89
N LYS A 244 29.48 -8.47 -50.40
CA LYS A 244 29.00 -8.21 -51.78
C LYS A 244 28.57 -6.76 -51.97
N LYS A 245 27.87 -6.19 -50.97
CA LYS A 245 27.46 -4.78 -51.00
C LYS A 245 28.66 -3.83 -51.00
N MET A 246 29.73 -4.13 -50.23
CA MET A 246 30.97 -3.35 -50.28
C MET A 246 31.64 -3.41 -51.65
N HIS A 247 31.72 -4.58 -52.29
CA HIS A 247 32.32 -4.72 -53.62
C HIS A 247 31.50 -4.02 -54.71
N GLU A 248 30.16 -4.06 -54.67
CA GLU A 248 29.32 -3.30 -55.61
C GLU A 248 29.49 -1.79 -55.46
N VAL A 249 29.53 -1.28 -54.23
CA VAL A 249 29.74 0.16 -53.97
C VAL A 249 31.11 0.61 -54.48
N GLN A 250 32.14 -0.23 -54.34
CA GLN A 250 33.49 0.07 -54.82
C GLN A 250 33.59 0.02 -56.36
N ALA A 251 32.92 -0.93 -57.00
CA ALA A 251 32.84 -0.99 -58.47
C ALA A 251 32.12 0.23 -59.08
N ILE A 252 31.04 0.72 -58.45
CA ILE A 252 30.33 1.94 -58.89
C ILE A 252 31.24 3.17 -58.77
N SER A 253 32.03 3.27 -57.68
CA SER A 253 33.00 4.35 -57.48
C SER A 253 34.12 4.36 -58.52
N GLU A 254 34.61 3.17 -58.93
CA GLU A 254 35.64 3.07 -59.97
C GLU A 254 35.10 3.36 -61.38
N THR A 255 33.82 3.06 -61.63
CA THR A 255 33.19 3.31 -62.94
C THR A 255 32.91 4.82 -63.16
N GLN A 256 32.68 5.59 -62.09
CA GLN A 256 32.57 7.05 -62.14
C GLN A 256 33.92 7.78 -62.32
N ALA A 257 35.06 7.13 -62.03
CA ALA A 257 36.39 7.71 -62.19
C ALA A 257 36.92 7.67 -63.65
N HIS A 258 36.26 6.93 -64.55
CA HIS A 258 36.59 6.84 -65.98
C HIS A 258 35.67 7.69 -66.88
N VAL A 259 35.29 8.89 -66.44
CA VAL A 259 34.75 9.91 -67.37
C VAL A 259 35.93 10.63 -68.03
N MET A 260 36.24 10.26 -69.28
CA MET A 260 37.30 10.91 -70.06
C MET A 260 36.99 12.40 -70.28
N PRO A 261 37.99 13.31 -70.18
CA PRO A 261 37.81 14.70 -70.58
C PRO A 261 37.60 14.79 -72.10
N CYS A 262 36.52 15.44 -72.50
CA CYS A 262 36.24 15.83 -73.87
C CYS A 262 37.31 16.83 -74.35
N THR A 263 38.11 16.45 -75.34
CA THR A 263 38.88 17.36 -76.18
C THR A 263 38.23 17.40 -77.55
N ILE A 264 37.68 18.55 -77.94
CA ILE A 264 37.96 19.20 -79.23
C ILE A 264 37.48 20.66 -79.15
N CYS A 265 38.40 21.51 -79.59
CA CYS A 265 38.33 22.94 -79.86
C CYS A 265 37.48 23.25 -81.10
#